data_AF-A0A931S7L0-F1
#
_entry.id   AF-A0A931S7L0-F1
#
_cell.length_a   1.000
_cell.length_b   1.000
_cell.length_c   1.000
_cell.angle_alpha   90.00
_cell.angle_beta   90.00
_cell.angle_gamma   90.00
#
_symmetry.space_group_name_H-M   'P 1'
#
loop_
_entity.id
_entity.type
_entity.pdbx_description
1 polymer ?
#
loop_
_entity_poly.entity_id
_entity_poly.type
_entity_poly.pdbx_seq_one_letter_code
_entity_poly.pdbx_strand_id
1 'polypeptide(L)'
;MLTLLLLLRLIHDLAAATLVGSVIFNYILLRPALRLIPPAHAVVVAQRVGNLFTYTGWTALTLLFLSGLLRLYYTGRLGLLISLDLYMHGPGRSLALMIFFWFITVVSSSIMTFALRPKLMKKLSVSSNPTLADVEKRRADQMYASTWLDRFQLANLITATLALIAGASIAFGGLF
;
A
#
# COMPACT_ATOMS: atom_id res chain seq x y z
N MET A 1 -4.29 27.07 16.07
CA MET A 1 -4.05 25.62 16.26
C MET A 1 -5.17 24.75 15.67
N LEU A 2 -6.44 25.07 15.93
CA LEU A 2 -7.59 24.29 15.40
C LEU A 2 -7.59 24.10 13.89
N THR A 3 -7.38 25.17 13.11
CA THR A 3 -7.34 25.11 11.63
C THR A 3 -6.30 24.13 11.11
N LEU A 4 -5.11 24.09 11.72
CA LEU A 4 -4.05 23.17 11.34
C LEU A 4 -4.44 21.70 11.60
N LEU A 5 -5.06 21.41 12.74
CA LEU A 5 -5.55 20.07 13.07
C LEU A 5 -6.64 19.61 12.10
N LEU A 6 -7.52 20.51 11.66
CA LEU A 6 -8.55 20.22 10.65
C LEU A 6 -7.92 19.92 9.29
N LEU A 7 -6.93 20.70 8.85
CA LEU A 7 -6.19 20.44 7.61
C LEU A 7 -5.46 19.10 7.66
N LEU A 8 -4.77 18.80 8.76
CA LEU A 8 -4.08 17.51 8.92
C LEU A 8 -5.07 16.35 8.92
N ARG A 9 -6.24 16.50 9.55
CA ARG A 9 -7.31 15.49 9.49
C ARG A 9 -7.81 15.29 8.06
N LEU A 10 -8.12 16.37 7.35
CA LEU A 10 -8.55 16.31 5.96
C LEU A 10 -7.52 15.59 5.07
N ILE A 11 -6.24 15.95 5.20
CA ILE A 11 -5.14 15.29 4.46
C ILE A 11 -5.07 13.81 4.80
N HIS A 12 -5.19 13.46 6.09
CA HIS A 12 -5.15 12.07 6.54
C HIS A 12 -6.30 11.24 5.97
N ASP A 13 -7.52 11.77 6.03
CA ASP A 13 -8.74 11.11 5.58
C ASP A 13 -8.74 10.96 4.04
N LEU A 14 -8.29 11.99 3.31
CA LEU A 14 -8.12 11.92 1.85
C LEU A 14 -7.03 10.92 1.43
N ALA A 15 -5.91 10.87 2.15
CA ALA A 15 -4.86 9.90 1.90
C ALA A 15 -5.34 8.47 2.19
N ALA A 16 -6.12 8.27 3.25
CA ALA A 16 -6.73 6.98 3.58
C ALA A 16 -7.70 6.53 2.47
N ALA A 17 -8.61 7.40 2.05
CA ALA A 17 -9.56 7.13 0.97
C ALA A 17 -8.86 6.84 -0.36
N THR A 18 -7.82 7.60 -0.68
CA THR A 18 -7.01 7.39 -1.89
C THR A 18 -6.30 6.04 -1.84
N LEU A 19 -5.65 5.69 -0.73
CA LEU A 19 -4.96 4.42 -0.57
C LEU A 19 -5.94 3.25 -0.70
N VAL A 20 -6.98 3.22 0.13
CA VAL A 20 -7.96 2.12 0.17
C VAL A 20 -8.71 2.01 -1.16
N GLY A 21 -9.19 3.13 -1.70
CA GLY A 21 -9.87 3.18 -2.99
C GLY A 21 -8.97 2.67 -4.13
N SER A 22 -7.69 3.04 -4.14
CA SER A 22 -6.75 2.59 -5.16
C SER A 22 -6.46 1.09 -5.10
N VAL A 23 -6.28 0.50 -3.91
CA VAL A 23 -6.04 -0.94 -3.77
C VAL A 23 -7.28 -1.76 -4.09
N ILE A 24 -8.47 -1.27 -3.71
CA ILE A 24 -9.76 -1.88 -4.09
C ILE A 24 -9.92 -1.87 -5.61
N PHE A 25 -9.78 -0.70 -6.24
CA PHE A 25 -9.90 -0.57 -7.69
C PHE A 25 -8.89 -1.48 -8.41
N ASN A 26 -7.63 -1.45 -7.99
CA ASN A 26 -6.58 -2.23 -8.64
C ASN A 26 -6.83 -3.74 -8.54
N TYR A 27 -7.20 -4.24 -7.35
CA TYR A 27 -7.35 -5.67 -7.11
C TYR A 27 -8.68 -6.22 -7.64
N ILE A 28 -9.79 -5.51 -7.41
CA ILE A 28 -11.15 -6.00 -7.68
C ILE A 28 -11.60 -5.64 -9.10
N LEU A 29 -11.24 -4.48 -9.63
CA LEU A 29 -11.77 -3.98 -10.91
C LEU A 29 -10.76 -4.12 -12.03
N LEU A 30 -9.59 -3.48 -11.89
CA LEU A 30 -8.60 -3.42 -12.96
C LEU A 30 -8.05 -4.80 -13.31
N ARG A 31 -7.64 -5.58 -12.30
CA ARG A 31 -6.99 -6.86 -12.53
C ARG A 31 -7.90 -7.86 -13.26
N PRO A 32 -9.17 -8.07 -12.88
CA PRO A 32 -10.08 -8.90 -13.66
C PRO A 32 -10.30 -8.37 -15.08
N ALA A 33 -10.43 -7.05 -15.25
CA ALA A 33 -10.59 -6.45 -16.57
C ALA A 33 -9.39 -6.70 -17.50
N LEU A 34 -8.16 -6.64 -16.97
CA LEU A 34 -6.94 -6.93 -17.74
C LEU A 34 -6.88 -8.36 -18.28
N ARG A 35 -7.55 -9.32 -17.64
CA ARG A 35 -7.60 -10.73 -18.11
C ARG A 35 -8.45 -10.90 -19.37
N LEU A 36 -9.30 -9.94 -19.69
CA LEU A 36 -10.16 -9.94 -20.88
C LEU A 36 -9.47 -9.31 -22.10
N ILE A 37 -8.31 -8.67 -21.91
CA ILE A 37 -7.58 -7.96 -22.95
C ILE A 37 -6.47 -8.88 -23.51
N PRO A 38 -6.21 -8.88 -24.84
CA PRO A 38 -5.10 -9.64 -25.39
C PRO A 38 -3.76 -9.31 -24.69
N PRO A 39 -2.89 -10.30 -24.40
CA PRO A 39 -1.76 -10.14 -23.49
C PRO A 39 -0.82 -8.97 -23.84
N ALA A 40 -0.57 -8.74 -25.13
CA ALA A 40 0.29 -7.65 -25.59
C ALA A 40 -0.23 -6.27 -25.16
N HIS A 41 -1.54 -6.03 -25.26
CA HIS A 41 -2.17 -4.78 -24.85
C HIS A 41 -2.34 -4.70 -23.34
N ALA A 42 -2.70 -5.82 -22.70
CA ALA A 42 -2.87 -5.89 -21.25
C ALA A 42 -1.58 -5.49 -20.49
N VAL A 43 -0.41 -5.93 -20.97
CA VAL A 43 0.88 -5.58 -20.37
C VAL A 43 1.16 -4.08 -20.42
N VAL A 44 0.87 -3.41 -21.54
CA VAL A 44 1.10 -1.97 -21.69
C VAL A 44 0.19 -1.18 -20.75
N VAL A 45 -1.09 -1.54 -20.70
CA VAL A 45 -2.07 -0.91 -19.78
C VAL A 45 -1.66 -1.15 -18.33
N ALA A 46 -1.34 -2.39 -17.96
CA ALA A 46 -0.91 -2.76 -16.62
C ALA A 46 0.36 -2.00 -16.18
N GLN A 47 1.30 -1.77 -17.10
CA GLN A 47 2.52 -1.01 -16.80
C GLN A 47 2.21 0.47 -16.57
N ARG A 48 1.39 1.10 -17.44
CA ARG A 48 1.05 2.52 -17.30
C ARG A 48 0.26 2.79 -16.02
N VAL A 49 -0.79 2.00 -15.80
CA VAL A 49 -1.65 2.12 -14.63
C VAL A 49 -0.91 1.71 -13.36
N GLY A 50 -0.10 0.65 -13.42
CA GLY A 50 0.73 0.20 -12.31
C GLY A 50 1.73 1.26 -11.84
N ASN A 51 2.33 2.03 -12.74
CA ASN A 51 3.22 3.14 -12.39
C ASN A 51 2.48 4.26 -11.67
N LEU A 52 1.30 4.65 -12.17
CA LEU A 52 0.45 5.64 -11.50
C LEU A 52 0.10 5.17 -10.08
N PHE A 53 -0.32 3.91 -9.92
CA PHE A 53 -0.62 3.34 -8.60
C PHE A 53 0.58 3.29 -7.65
N THR A 54 1.80 3.11 -8.16
CA THR A 54 2.99 3.21 -7.33
C THR A 54 3.17 4.62 -6.80
N TYR A 55 3.10 5.63 -7.65
CA TYR A 55 3.27 7.01 -7.20
C TYR A 55 2.15 7.41 -6.24
N THR A 56 0.89 7.19 -6.61
CA THR A 56 -0.25 7.54 -5.75
C THR A 56 -0.24 6.76 -4.44
N GLY A 57 0.12 5.48 -4.47
CA GLY A 57 0.21 4.63 -3.29
C GLY A 57 1.29 5.11 -2.31
N TRP A 58 2.50 5.40 -2.82
CA TRP A 58 3.59 5.94 -1.98
C TRP A 58 3.25 7.32 -1.42
N THR A 59 2.68 8.22 -2.24
CA THR A 59 2.22 9.52 -1.77
C THR A 59 1.19 9.38 -0.66
N ALA A 60 0.19 8.50 -0.82
CA ALA A 60 -0.84 8.27 0.20
C ALA A 60 -0.25 7.68 1.50
N LEU A 61 0.65 6.69 1.39
CA LEU A 61 1.32 6.10 2.56
C LEU A 61 2.15 7.13 3.34
N THR A 62 2.89 8.00 2.63
CA THR A 62 3.66 9.08 3.25
C THR A 62 2.75 10.13 3.89
N LEU A 63 1.69 10.54 3.21
CA LEU A 63 0.74 11.53 3.74
C LEU A 63 0.04 11.00 4.99
N LEU A 64 -0.37 9.73 5.02
CA LEU A 64 -0.95 9.08 6.20
C LEU A 64 -0.01 9.16 7.41
N PHE A 65 1.26 8.80 7.20
CA PHE A 65 2.27 8.82 8.26
C PHE A 65 2.49 10.24 8.79
N LEU A 66 2.80 11.18 7.89
CA LEU A 66 3.14 12.55 8.29
C LEU A 66 1.95 13.25 8.95
N SER A 67 0.75 13.16 8.37
CA SER A 67 -0.44 13.78 8.94
C SER A 67 -0.86 13.15 10.27
N GLY A 68 -0.73 11.82 10.42
CA GLY A 68 -1.02 11.13 11.68
C GLY A 68 -0.03 11.53 12.79
N LEU A 69 1.27 11.51 12.47
CA LEU A 69 2.33 11.86 13.42
C LEU A 69 2.24 13.33 13.86
N LEU A 70 2.02 14.26 12.91
CA LEU A 70 1.86 15.68 13.22
C LEU A 70 0.63 15.94 14.09
N ARG A 71 -0.49 15.22 13.88
CA ARG A 71 -1.67 15.33 14.76
C ARG A 71 -1.35 14.90 16.18
N LEU A 72 -0.60 13.82 16.37
CA LEU A 72 -0.17 13.40 17.72
C LEU A 72 0.78 14.42 18.35
N TYR A 73 1.69 14.98 17.57
CA TYR A 73 2.60 16.05 18.02
C TYR A 73 1.82 17.29 18.49
N TYR A 74 0.96 17.85 17.64
CA TYR A 74 0.23 19.09 17.95
C TYR A 74 -0.85 18.93 19.04
N THR A 75 -1.23 17.70 19.37
CA THR A 75 -2.13 17.41 20.50
C THR A 75 -1.39 17.05 21.79
N GLY A 76 -0.06 17.11 21.80
CA GLY A 76 0.76 16.75 22.97
C GLY A 76 0.75 15.25 23.29
N ARG A 77 0.34 14.41 22.34
CA ARG A 77 0.12 12.96 22.51
C ARG A 77 1.21 12.10 21.87
N LEU A 78 2.33 12.69 21.44
CA LEU A 78 3.43 11.95 20.83
C LEU A 78 3.97 10.84 21.75
N GLY A 79 4.01 11.10 23.06
CA GLY A 79 4.45 10.14 24.08
C GLY A 79 3.61 8.87 24.16
N LEU A 80 2.37 8.87 23.64
CA LEU A 80 1.55 7.65 23.55
C LEU A 80 2.22 6.57 22.71
N LEU A 81 3.02 6.93 21.70
CA LEU A 81 3.66 5.95 20.81
C LEU A 81 4.72 5.08 21.49
N ILE A 82 5.22 5.51 22.66
CA ILE A 82 6.24 4.81 23.44
C ILE A 82 5.72 4.38 24.83
N SER A 83 4.49 4.74 25.18
CA SER A 83 3.87 4.39 26.47
C SER A 83 3.05 3.11 26.37
N LEU A 84 2.99 2.37 27.48
CA LEU A 84 2.03 1.27 27.63
C LEU A 84 0.57 1.74 27.59
N ASP A 85 0.32 3.03 27.86
CA ASP A 85 -1.02 3.64 27.77
C ASP A 85 -1.67 3.47 26.40
N LEU A 86 -0.86 3.28 25.35
CA LEU A 86 -1.34 2.95 24.01
C LEU A 86 -2.21 1.69 24.02
N TYR A 87 -1.92 0.72 24.88
CA TYR A 87 -2.62 -0.56 24.91
C TYR A 87 -3.72 -0.64 25.97
N MET A 88 -3.75 0.31 26.91
CA MET A 88 -4.66 0.27 28.07
C MET A 88 -6.09 0.72 27.73
N HIS A 89 -6.27 1.57 26.71
CA HIS A 89 -7.53 2.21 26.39
C HIS A 89 -7.98 1.89 24.95
N GLY A 90 -9.29 1.79 24.71
CA GLY A 90 -9.84 1.46 23.39
C GLY A 90 -9.31 2.34 22.24
N PRO A 91 -9.29 3.69 22.36
CA PRO A 91 -8.74 4.56 21.31
C PRO A 91 -7.26 4.33 21.04
N GLY A 92 -6.49 3.99 22.09
CA GLY A 92 -5.07 3.66 21.97
C GLY A 92 -4.86 2.35 21.24
N ARG A 93 -5.62 1.30 21.57
CA ARG A 93 -5.56 -0.01 20.91
C ARG A 93 -5.90 0.10 19.42
N SER A 94 -6.92 0.87 19.09
CA SER A 94 -7.26 1.22 17.71
C SER A 94 -6.12 1.94 16.99
N LEU A 95 -5.48 2.92 17.63
CA LEU A 95 -4.32 3.61 17.07
C LEU A 95 -3.15 2.64 16.83
N ALA A 96 -2.87 1.73 17.78
CA ALA A 96 -1.84 0.71 17.62
C ALA A 96 -2.13 -0.24 16.45
N LEU A 97 -3.37 -0.73 16.33
CA LEU A 97 -3.80 -1.58 15.22
C LEU A 97 -3.69 -0.84 13.88
N MET A 98 -4.12 0.42 13.82
CA MET A 98 -4.00 1.24 12.63
C MET A 98 -2.54 1.40 12.18
N ILE A 99 -1.63 1.72 13.12
CA ILE A 99 -0.20 1.85 12.84
C ILE A 99 0.39 0.51 12.40
N PHE A 100 0.02 -0.59 13.06
CA PHE A 100 0.50 -1.93 12.74
C PHE A 100 0.11 -2.35 11.31
N PHE A 101 -1.16 -2.22 10.94
CA PHE A 101 -1.62 -2.57 9.60
C PHE A 101 -1.08 -1.62 8.52
N TRP A 102 -0.95 -0.33 8.82
CA TRP A 102 -0.26 0.62 7.96
C TRP A 102 1.19 0.19 7.73
N PHE A 103 1.91 -0.21 8.78
CA PHE A 103 3.30 -0.66 8.66
C PHE A 103 3.44 -1.92 7.80
N ILE A 104 2.56 -2.91 7.98
CA ILE A 104 2.52 -4.09 7.10
C ILE A 104 2.30 -3.67 5.64
N THR A 105 1.38 -2.73 5.40
CA THR A 105 1.12 -2.19 4.05
C THR A 105 2.37 -1.54 3.46
N VAL A 106 3.13 -0.77 4.24
CA VAL A 106 4.39 -0.15 3.81
C VAL A 106 5.44 -1.20 3.45
N VAL A 107 5.66 -2.20 4.31
CA VAL A 107 6.65 -3.26 4.07
C VAL A 107 6.30 -4.07 2.82
N SER A 108 5.04 -4.49 2.71
CA SER A 108 4.52 -5.19 1.54
C SER A 108 4.68 -4.36 0.26
N SER A 109 4.27 -3.09 0.28
CA SER A 109 4.41 -2.17 -0.86
C SER A 109 5.86 -1.92 -1.26
N SER A 110 6.78 -1.91 -0.28
CA SER A 110 8.23 -1.81 -0.52
C SER A 110 8.76 -3.02 -1.26
N ILE A 111 8.44 -4.22 -0.80
CA ILE A 111 8.84 -5.48 -1.45
C ILE A 111 8.30 -5.53 -2.89
N MET A 112 7.02 -5.19 -3.07
CA MET A 112 6.42 -5.12 -4.40
C MET A 112 7.15 -4.14 -5.32
N THR A 113 7.43 -2.93 -4.83
CA THR A 113 7.98 -1.84 -5.63
C THR A 113 9.44 -2.08 -5.99
N PHE A 114 10.26 -2.45 -5.01
CA PHE A 114 11.72 -2.48 -5.15
C PHE A 114 12.28 -3.87 -5.46
N ALA A 115 11.58 -4.96 -5.11
CA ALA A 115 12.07 -6.32 -5.33
C ALA A 115 11.35 -7.05 -6.47
N LEU A 116 10.01 -6.96 -6.55
CA LEU A 116 9.22 -7.76 -7.48
C LEU A 116 8.99 -7.07 -8.83
N ARG A 117 8.60 -5.79 -8.85
CA ARG A 117 8.37 -5.05 -10.10
C ARG A 117 9.59 -5.00 -11.02
N PRO A 118 10.83 -4.77 -10.55
CA PRO A 118 12.00 -4.75 -11.42
C PRO A 118 12.21 -6.08 -12.15
N LYS A 119 11.88 -7.22 -11.51
CA LYS A 119 11.98 -8.55 -12.14
C LYS A 119 11.02 -8.72 -13.32
N LEU A 120 9.83 -8.11 -13.25
CA LEU A 120 8.88 -8.13 -14.36
C LEU A 120 9.34 -7.26 -15.54
N MET A 121 9.98 -6.13 -15.25
CA MET A 121 10.39 -5.14 -16.26
C MET A 121 11.71 -5.47 -16.95
N LYS A 122 12.50 -6.41 -16.40
CA LYS A 122 13.79 -6.82 -16.98
C LYS A 122 13.60 -7.37 -18.39
N LYS A 123 14.24 -6.72 -19.38
CA LYS A 123 14.33 -7.17 -20.78
C LYS A 123 15.62 -7.96 -20.98
N LEU A 124 15.59 -8.98 -21.83
CA LEU A 124 16.82 -9.61 -22.33
C LEU A 124 17.52 -8.62 -23.24
N SER A 125 18.82 -8.39 -23.05
CA SER A 125 19.60 -7.59 -23.98
C SER A 125 19.68 -8.30 -25.32
N VAL A 126 19.33 -7.58 -26.39
CA VAL A 126 19.38 -8.10 -27.76
C VAL A 126 20.84 -8.42 -28.18
N SER A 127 21.81 -7.79 -27.54
CA SER A 127 23.24 -7.95 -27.81
C SER A 127 23.87 -9.25 -27.32
N SER A 128 23.17 -10.07 -26.54
CA SER A 128 23.78 -11.22 -25.84
C SER A 128 23.37 -12.60 -26.36
N ASN A 129 22.77 -12.70 -27.56
CA ASN A 129 22.31 -13.97 -28.17
C ASN A 129 21.70 -14.93 -27.13
N PRO A 130 20.55 -14.56 -26.53
CA PRO A 130 19.98 -15.28 -25.40
C PRO A 130 19.74 -16.75 -25.74
N THR A 131 20.21 -17.65 -24.88
CA THR A 131 19.98 -19.08 -25.04
C THR A 131 18.53 -19.44 -24.66
N LEU A 132 18.04 -20.61 -25.08
CA LEU A 132 16.74 -21.12 -24.64
C LEU A 132 16.66 -21.24 -23.10
N ALA A 133 17.77 -21.57 -22.45
CA ALA A 133 17.88 -21.63 -21.00
C ALA A 133 17.68 -20.25 -20.34
N ASP A 134 18.21 -19.18 -20.94
CA ASP A 134 18.04 -17.80 -20.44
C ASP A 134 16.59 -17.33 -20.55
N VAL A 135 15.90 -17.70 -21.64
CA VAL A 135 14.48 -17.40 -21.85
C VAL A 135 13.63 -18.13 -20.81
N GLU A 136 13.90 -19.41 -20.57
CA GLU A 136 13.13 -20.22 -19.62
C GLU A 136 13.32 -19.74 -18.18
N LYS A 137 14.58 -19.49 -17.76
CA LYS A 137 14.89 -18.92 -16.45
C LYS A 137 14.15 -17.60 -16.21
N ARG A 138 14.11 -16.72 -17.22
CA ARG A 138 13.37 -15.46 -17.14
C ARG A 138 11.88 -15.68 -16.98
N ARG A 139 11.27 -16.61 -17.74
CA ARG A 139 9.84 -16.92 -17.60
C ARG A 139 9.51 -17.41 -16.20
N ALA A 140 10.35 -18.29 -15.63
CA ALA A 140 10.20 -18.76 -14.27
C ALA A 140 10.27 -17.61 -13.24
N ASP A 141 11.26 -16.71 -13.37
CA ASP A 141 11.41 -15.53 -12.50
C ASP A 141 10.20 -14.59 -12.60
N GLN A 142 9.69 -14.34 -13.81
CA GLN A 142 8.52 -13.50 -14.03
C GLN A 142 7.24 -14.12 -13.45
N MET A 143 7.07 -15.43 -13.62
CA MET A 143 5.92 -16.16 -13.07
C MET A 143 5.92 -16.18 -11.54
N TYR A 144 7.08 -16.40 -10.94
CA TYR A 144 7.27 -16.30 -9.48
C TYR A 144 6.95 -14.88 -8.99
N ALA A 145 7.54 -13.86 -9.60
CA ALA A 145 7.32 -12.47 -9.21
C ALA A 145 5.84 -12.05 -9.36
N SER A 146 5.18 -12.48 -10.44
CA SER A 146 3.75 -12.22 -10.67
C SER A 146 2.87 -12.84 -9.59
N THR A 147 3.14 -14.08 -9.20
CA THR A 147 2.39 -14.77 -8.13
C THR A 147 2.54 -14.06 -6.78
N TRP A 148 3.76 -13.64 -6.44
CA TRP A 148 3.99 -12.93 -5.19
C TRP A 148 3.41 -11.51 -5.20
N LEU A 149 3.48 -10.80 -6.33
CA LEU A 149 2.83 -9.50 -6.47
C LEU A 149 1.33 -9.59 -6.20
N ASP A 150 0.68 -10.65 -6.68
CA ASP A 150 -0.74 -10.87 -6.42
C ASP A 150 -1.05 -11.04 -4.93
N ARG A 151 -0.27 -11.89 -4.26
CA ARG A 151 -0.43 -12.14 -2.81
C ARG A 151 -0.22 -10.86 -2.00
N PHE A 152 0.79 -10.06 -2.34
CA PHE A 152 1.05 -8.79 -1.65
C PHE A 152 -0.02 -7.73 -1.97
N GLN A 153 -0.60 -7.72 -3.17
CA GLN A 153 -1.75 -6.85 -3.48
C GLN A 153 -2.96 -7.20 -2.62
N LEU A 154 -3.28 -8.49 -2.47
CA LEU A 154 -4.35 -8.93 -1.57
C LEU A 154 -4.04 -8.58 -0.12
N ALA A 155 -2.81 -8.80 0.33
CA ALA A 155 -2.38 -8.43 1.69
C ALA A 155 -2.54 -6.92 1.91
N ASN A 156 -2.16 -6.08 0.95
CA ASN A 156 -2.34 -4.63 1.02
C ASN A 156 -3.82 -4.23 1.05
N LEU A 157 -4.68 -4.89 0.26
CA LEU A 157 -6.12 -4.65 0.31
C LEU A 157 -6.67 -4.91 1.72
N ILE A 158 -6.35 -6.07 2.30
CA ILE A 158 -6.81 -6.45 3.64
C ILE A 158 -6.27 -5.48 4.68
N THR A 159 -4.95 -5.28 4.70
CA THR A 159 -4.29 -4.46 5.74
C THR A 159 -4.64 -2.98 5.64
N ALA A 160 -4.72 -2.39 4.44
CA ALA A 160 -5.16 -1.00 4.30
C ALA A 160 -6.62 -0.82 4.75
N THR A 161 -7.50 -1.79 4.46
CA THR A 161 -8.90 -1.77 4.91
C THR A 161 -8.98 -1.90 6.43
N LEU A 162 -8.23 -2.81 7.04
CA LEU A 162 -8.17 -2.98 8.49
C LEU A 162 -7.60 -1.73 9.19
N ALA A 163 -6.57 -1.10 8.60
CA ALA A 163 -6.03 0.16 9.10
C ALA A 163 -7.09 1.28 9.07
N LEU A 164 -7.86 1.40 7.98
CA LEU A 164 -8.95 2.36 7.87
C LEU A 164 -10.04 2.12 8.92
N ILE A 165 -10.46 0.86 9.12
CA ILE A 165 -11.46 0.49 10.13
C ILE A 165 -10.97 0.83 11.53
N ALA A 166 -9.72 0.47 11.86
CA ALA A 166 -9.11 0.77 13.15
C ALA A 166 -8.94 2.28 13.38
N GLY A 167 -8.65 3.06 12.34
CA GLY A 167 -8.61 4.52 12.42
C GLY A 167 -9.99 5.14 12.63
N ALA A 168 -10.98 4.68 11.88
CA ALA A 168 -12.36 5.16 11.97
C ALA A 168 -12.99 4.86 13.33
N SER A 169 -12.70 3.69 13.92
CA SER A 169 -13.24 3.29 15.22
C SER A 169 -12.81 4.22 16.36
N ILE A 170 -11.68 4.94 16.24
CA ILE A 170 -11.23 5.92 17.24
C ILE A 170 -12.30 6.98 17.50
N ALA A 171 -13.06 7.38 16.47
CA ALA A 171 -14.16 8.34 16.60
C ALA A 171 -15.34 7.80 17.42
N PHE A 172 -15.43 6.48 17.60
CA PHE A 172 -16.50 5.77 18.31
C PHE A 172 -16.03 5.15 19.64
N GLY A 173 -14.90 5.60 20.19
CA GLY A 173 -14.35 5.07 21.45
C GLY A 173 -13.30 3.97 21.29
N GLY A 174 -12.99 3.56 20.05
CA GLY A 174 -11.97 2.56 19.73
C GLY A 174 -12.46 1.12 19.74
N LEU A 175 -11.58 0.20 19.34
CA LEU A 175 -11.81 -1.24 19.30
C LEU A 175 -11.25 -1.90 20.56
N PHE A 176 -12.10 -2.73 21.17
CA PHE A 176 -11.85 -3.49 22.40
C PHE A 176 -11.60 -2.58 23.60
#